data_AF-A0A1G1I3Z2-F1
#
_entry.id   AF-A0A1G1I3Z2-F1
#
_cell.length_a   1.000
_cell.length_b   1.000
_cell.length_c   1.000
_cell.angle_alpha   90.00
_cell.angle_beta   90.00
_cell.angle_gamma   90.00
#
_symmetry.space_group_name_H-M   'P 1'
#
loop_
_entity.id
_entity.type
_entity.pdbx_description
1 polymer ?
#
loop_
_entity_poly.entity_id
_entity_poly.type
_entity_poly.pdbx_seq_one_letter_code
_entity_poly.pdbx_strand_id
1 'polypeptide(L)'
;MMRWMGVIAVSAGLVFSQGCGKKEEDKRITIEFNVKKEEPQAPEKPEEKKAVAVAPAPAPTVPSGPAPTVPSGPAPTVPSGPPPKTEAREVPPSPAAPPKAEPRPEPRPGKKKEEGRIAAIEPKAPPPPPRPRPVNLPDDFLNKEVYVRTTLHALKHKLFWQNFLSGTPIVPGTPATITVVKGGGAVVTINGVPHKFAFSGHKAEPRPAAMLSKFFSPADPAKVLPPEDLRAAREPEARSGMSKAAVLALYGVPYAVGANENPTGMLTLDEIRKEDRWVYLVTKKEKLAVVFGNGRVSQVQRGPSKGRVEAP
;
A
#
# COMPACT_ATOMS: atom_id res chain seq x y z
N MET A 1 -9.37 34.00 20.06
CA MET A 1 -8.54 33.25 19.09
C MET A 1 -9.37 32.98 17.85
N MET A 2 -9.20 33.77 16.78
CA MET A 2 -9.90 33.55 15.50
C MET A 2 -8.99 32.75 14.56
N ARG A 3 -9.45 31.57 14.14
CA ARG A 3 -8.80 30.75 13.11
C ARG A 3 -9.19 31.28 11.74
N TRP A 4 -8.21 31.78 10.98
CA TRP A 4 -8.37 32.08 9.55
C TRP A 4 -8.33 30.77 8.75
N MET A 5 -9.37 30.51 7.95
CA MET A 5 -9.36 29.50 6.89
C MET A 5 -9.07 30.20 5.56
N GLY A 6 -7.85 30.05 5.04
CA GLY A 6 -7.51 30.47 3.69
C GLY A 6 -8.08 29.49 2.67
N VAL A 7 -8.90 29.98 1.75
CA VAL A 7 -9.39 29.20 0.60
C VAL A 7 -8.30 29.24 -0.48
N ILE A 8 -7.84 28.08 -0.95
CA ILE A 8 -6.91 27.99 -2.10
C ILE A 8 -7.71 27.55 -3.32
N ALA A 9 -7.82 28.44 -4.31
CA ALA A 9 -8.37 28.11 -5.63
C ALA A 9 -7.26 27.56 -6.53
N VAL A 10 -7.48 26.40 -7.15
CA VAL A 10 -6.56 25.80 -8.12
C VAL A 10 -7.26 25.73 -9.47
N SER A 11 -6.77 26.49 -10.45
CA SER A 11 -7.23 26.46 -11.84
C SER A 11 -6.21 25.74 -12.72
N ALA A 12 -6.70 24.79 -13.53
CA ALA A 12 -5.88 24.04 -14.48
C ALA A 12 -6.11 24.57 -15.89
N GLY A 13 -5.10 25.20 -16.48
CA GLY A 13 -5.08 25.54 -17.91
C GLY A 13 -4.47 24.40 -18.73
N LEU A 14 -5.13 24.01 -19.83
CA LEU A 14 -4.52 23.16 -20.85
C LEU A 14 -3.91 24.05 -21.93
N VAL A 15 -2.60 23.94 -22.16
CA VAL A 15 -1.93 24.58 -23.30
C VAL A 15 -1.64 23.49 -24.34
N PHE A 16 -2.21 23.62 -25.53
CA PHE A 16 -1.87 22.79 -26.69
C PHE A 16 -0.88 23.55 -27.56
N SER A 17 0.36 23.08 -27.62
CA SER A 17 1.31 23.55 -28.62
C SER A 17 1.11 22.73 -29.90
N GLN A 18 0.60 23.36 -30.96
CA GLN A 18 0.53 22.75 -32.28
C GLN A 18 1.87 22.93 -32.99
N GLY A 19 2.73 21.91 -32.89
CA GLY A 19 3.88 21.75 -33.77
C GLY A 19 3.45 21.03 -35.04
N CYS A 20 3.44 21.75 -36.18
CA CYS A 20 3.23 21.17 -37.50
C CYS A 20 4.54 20.56 -38.00
N GLY A 21 4.63 19.24 -38.03
CA GLY A 21 5.79 18.53 -38.56
C GLY A 21 5.67 17.03 -38.40
N LYS A 22 5.55 16.30 -39.51
CA LYS A 22 5.51 14.85 -39.56
C LYS A 22 6.79 14.26 -38.97
N LYS A 23 6.71 13.74 -37.75
CA LYS A 23 7.40 12.55 -37.24
C LYS A 23 6.66 12.12 -35.97
N GLU A 24 6.48 10.82 -35.83
CA GLU A 24 5.81 10.16 -34.72
C GLU A 24 6.65 10.37 -33.45
N GLU A 25 6.43 11.50 -32.78
CA GLU A 25 7.13 11.89 -31.56
C GLU A 25 6.19 11.76 -30.36
N ASP A 26 6.72 11.05 -29.37
CA ASP A 26 6.14 10.74 -28.06
C ASP A 26 5.52 12.02 -27.43
N LYS A 27 4.19 12.11 -27.44
CA LYS A 27 3.45 13.27 -26.91
C LYS A 27 3.56 13.29 -25.39
N ARG A 28 4.64 13.88 -24.86
CA ARG A 28 4.73 14.25 -23.44
C ARG A 28 3.77 15.40 -23.16
N ILE A 29 2.69 15.09 -22.45
CA ILE A 29 1.80 16.12 -21.88
C ILE A 29 2.50 16.68 -20.64
N THR A 30 3.05 17.88 -20.76
CA THR A 30 3.53 18.67 -19.62
C THR A 30 2.34 19.39 -19.00
N ILE A 31 1.96 19.00 -17.78
CA ILE A 31 0.92 19.70 -17.01
C ILE A 31 1.63 20.68 -16.07
N GLU A 32 1.59 21.97 -16.41
CA GLU A 32 2.05 23.04 -15.52
C GLU A 32 0.95 23.39 -14.52
N PHE A 33 1.27 23.29 -13.23
CA PHE A 33 0.39 23.73 -12.16
C PHE A 33 0.75 25.16 -11.79
N ASN A 34 -0.02 26.13 -12.30
CA ASN A 34 0.08 27.50 -11.83
C ASN A 34 -0.60 27.61 -10.47
N VAL A 35 0.20 27.47 -9.40
CA VAL A 35 -0.22 27.85 -8.06
C VAL A 35 -0.10 29.36 -7.98
N LYS A 36 -1.19 30.07 -8.29
CA LYS A 36 -1.29 31.50 -8.02
C LYS A 36 -1.26 31.66 -6.50
N LYS A 37 -0.10 32.06 -5.96
CA LYS A 37 0.00 32.53 -4.59
C LYS A 37 -0.76 33.84 -4.57
N GLU A 38 -2.00 33.82 -4.07
CA GLU A 38 -2.71 35.05 -3.73
C GLU A 38 -1.85 35.74 -2.67
N GLU A 39 -1.22 36.83 -3.09
CA GLU A 39 -0.53 37.73 -2.18
C GLU A 39 -1.61 38.30 -1.26
N PRO A 40 -1.46 38.18 0.07
CA PRO A 40 -2.45 38.70 1.00
C PRO A 40 -2.60 40.20 0.74
N GLN A 41 -3.81 40.62 0.35
CA GLN A 41 -4.11 42.04 0.22
C GLN A 41 -3.70 42.73 1.52
N ALA A 42 -2.90 43.79 1.38
CA ALA A 42 -2.47 44.61 2.49
C ALA A 42 -3.72 45.04 3.29
N PRO A 43 -3.69 44.92 4.63
CA PRO A 43 -4.84 45.32 5.45
C PRO A 43 -5.14 46.79 5.18
N GLU A 44 -6.39 47.07 4.80
CA GLU A 44 -6.89 48.44 4.73
C GLU A 44 -6.60 49.15 6.06
N LYS A 45 -6.15 50.39 5.92
CA LYS A 45 -5.69 51.28 6.97
C LYS A 45 -6.77 51.34 8.07
N PRO A 46 -6.46 51.00 9.34
CA PRO A 46 -7.44 51.10 10.40
C PRO A 46 -7.78 52.56 10.64
N GLU A 47 -9.06 52.91 10.56
CA GLU A 47 -9.59 54.17 11.07
C GLU A 47 -9.17 54.36 12.53
N GLU A 48 -8.60 55.52 12.79
CA GLU A 48 -8.06 55.95 14.08
C GLU A 48 -9.18 56.10 15.12
N LYS A 49 -9.51 55.01 15.80
CA LYS A 49 -10.35 55.04 17.00
C LYS A 49 -9.48 55.36 18.21
N LYS A 50 -9.67 56.58 18.70
CA LYS A 50 -9.19 57.18 19.95
C LYS A 50 -9.09 56.13 21.08
N ALA A 51 -7.85 55.86 21.51
CA ALA A 51 -7.54 54.91 22.57
C ALA A 51 -8.00 55.44 23.94
N VAL A 52 -8.84 54.67 24.63
CA VAL A 52 -9.07 54.78 26.07
C VAL A 52 -7.98 53.96 26.76
N ALA A 53 -7.17 54.61 27.60
CA ALA A 53 -6.12 53.95 28.37
C ALA A 53 -6.75 53.00 29.40
N VAL A 54 -6.52 51.70 29.21
CA VAL A 54 -6.84 50.65 30.20
C VAL A 54 -5.54 50.24 30.86
N ALA A 55 -5.48 50.37 32.19
CA ALA A 55 -4.33 50.01 33.00
C ALA A 55 -3.99 48.50 32.88
N PRO A 56 -2.70 48.13 32.99
CA PRO A 56 -2.26 46.74 32.89
C PRO A 56 -2.78 45.92 34.08
N ALA A 57 -3.41 44.79 33.78
CA ALA A 57 -3.85 43.82 34.78
C ALA A 57 -2.63 43.09 35.41
N PRO A 58 -2.69 42.77 36.72
CA PRO A 58 -1.60 42.08 37.41
C PRO A 58 -1.41 40.64 36.89
N ALA A 59 -0.16 40.20 36.87
CA ALA A 59 0.25 38.88 36.38
C ALA A 59 -0.35 37.74 37.22
N PRO A 60 -0.81 36.64 36.60
CA PRO A 60 -1.35 35.50 37.32
C PRO A 60 -0.24 34.74 38.06
N THR A 61 -0.39 34.62 39.37
CA THR A 61 0.48 33.79 40.23
C THR A 61 0.06 32.32 40.08
N VAL A 62 0.97 31.47 39.59
CA VAL A 62 0.73 30.03 39.47
C VAL A 62 1.09 29.35 40.79
N PRO A 63 0.18 28.61 41.44
CA PRO A 63 0.52 27.86 42.64
C PRO A 63 1.35 26.62 42.30
N SER A 64 2.56 26.53 42.84
CA SER A 64 3.38 25.31 42.84
C SER A 64 2.78 24.29 43.80
N GLY A 65 2.15 23.26 43.25
CA GLY A 65 1.73 22.08 44.00
C GLY A 65 2.91 21.13 44.30
N PRO A 66 2.81 20.29 45.34
CA PRO A 66 3.85 19.34 45.70
C PRO A 66 4.03 18.25 44.62
N ALA A 67 5.28 17.83 44.44
CA ALA A 67 5.68 16.84 43.45
C ALA A 67 5.02 15.46 43.70
N PRO A 68 4.54 14.76 42.66
CA PRO A 68 3.94 13.45 42.82
C PRO A 68 4.99 12.42 43.24
N THR A 69 4.74 11.73 44.34
CA THR A 69 5.56 10.62 44.83
C THR A 69 5.15 9.33 44.09
N VAL A 70 6.09 8.71 43.37
CA VAL A 70 5.84 7.45 42.66
C VAL A 70 6.11 6.29 43.63
N PRO A 71 5.13 5.40 43.90
CA PRO A 71 5.36 4.23 44.74
C PRO A 71 6.22 3.20 43.98
N SER A 72 7.35 2.83 44.57
CA SER A 72 8.16 1.70 44.12
C SER A 72 7.45 0.40 44.48
N GLY A 73 6.94 -0.30 43.47
CA GLY A 73 6.42 -1.66 43.61
C GLY A 73 7.54 -2.70 43.70
N PRO A 74 7.26 -3.89 44.27
CA PRO A 74 8.23 -4.97 44.40
C PRO A 74 8.70 -5.51 43.04
N ALA A 75 9.98 -5.87 42.98
CA ALA A 75 10.64 -6.38 41.78
C ALA A 75 10.03 -7.72 41.31
N PRO A 76 9.84 -7.92 39.99
CA PRO A 76 9.30 -9.16 39.45
C PRO A 76 10.28 -10.31 39.64
N THR A 77 9.81 -11.38 40.28
CA THR A 77 10.54 -12.65 40.41
C THR A 77 10.37 -13.45 39.13
N VAL A 78 11.49 -13.77 38.46
CA VAL A 78 11.50 -14.60 37.25
C VAL A 78 11.53 -16.07 37.67
N PRO A 79 10.54 -16.91 37.28
CA PRO A 79 10.60 -18.34 37.55
C PRO A 79 11.59 -19.02 36.60
N SER A 80 12.64 -19.63 37.16
CA SER A 80 13.55 -20.52 36.43
C SER A 80 12.83 -21.82 36.06
N GLY A 81 12.53 -21.98 34.78
CA GLY A 81 12.07 -23.25 34.22
C GLY A 81 13.23 -24.24 33.98
N PRO A 82 12.95 -25.55 33.94
CA PRO A 82 13.97 -26.58 33.75
C PRO A 82 14.65 -26.51 32.36
N PRO A 83 15.93 -26.94 32.26
CA PRO A 83 16.66 -26.90 31.01
C PRO A 83 16.07 -27.83 29.94
N PRO A 84 16.15 -27.47 28.65
CA PRO A 84 15.65 -28.30 27.56
C PRO A 84 16.49 -29.57 27.40
N LYS A 85 15.81 -30.72 27.31
CA LYS A 85 16.41 -32.01 26.93
C LYS A 85 16.86 -31.97 25.47
N THR A 86 18.14 -32.23 25.26
CA THR A 86 18.74 -32.45 23.95
C THR A 86 18.34 -33.83 23.44
N GLU A 87 17.36 -33.93 22.55
CA GLU A 87 17.13 -35.14 21.77
C GLU A 87 18.08 -35.16 20.57
N ALA A 88 18.92 -36.19 20.53
CA ALA A 88 19.84 -36.48 19.44
C ALA A 88 19.04 -36.81 18.17
N ARG A 89 19.25 -36.01 17.13
CA ARG A 89 18.61 -36.17 15.83
C ARG A 89 19.37 -37.26 15.05
N GLU A 90 18.76 -38.43 14.88
CA GLU A 90 19.24 -39.48 13.98
C GLU A 90 19.36 -38.95 12.54
N VAL A 91 20.49 -39.24 11.93
CA VAL A 91 20.81 -38.92 10.53
C VAL A 91 20.11 -39.93 9.63
N PRO A 92 19.25 -39.52 8.68
CA PRO A 92 18.65 -40.47 7.74
C PRO A 92 19.69 -40.98 6.73
N PRO A 93 19.61 -42.26 6.31
CA PRO A 93 20.52 -42.85 5.33
C PRO A 93 20.29 -42.30 3.92
N SER A 94 21.39 -42.24 3.18
CA SER A 94 21.53 -41.74 1.81
C SER A 94 20.61 -42.45 0.80
N PRO A 95 19.94 -41.75 -0.13
CA PRO A 95 19.07 -42.37 -1.12
C PRO A 95 19.87 -43.16 -2.18
N ALA A 96 19.39 -44.38 -2.44
CA ALA A 96 19.90 -45.30 -3.45
C ALA A 96 19.73 -44.77 -4.88
N ALA A 97 20.65 -45.20 -5.75
CA ALA A 97 20.74 -44.84 -7.16
C ALA A 97 19.45 -45.13 -7.96
N PRO A 98 19.15 -44.34 -9.01
CA PRO A 98 17.96 -44.54 -9.83
C PRO A 98 18.04 -45.81 -10.69
N PRO A 99 16.92 -46.53 -10.91
CA PRO A 99 16.89 -47.73 -11.74
C PRO A 99 17.04 -47.40 -13.23
N LYS A 100 17.69 -48.34 -13.94
CA LYS A 100 17.87 -48.38 -15.40
C LYS A 100 16.52 -48.29 -16.11
N ALA A 101 16.47 -47.44 -17.13
CA ALA A 101 15.33 -47.28 -18.04
C ALA A 101 15.02 -48.59 -18.79
N GLU A 102 13.76 -49.02 -18.72
CA GLU A 102 13.21 -50.08 -19.57
C GLU A 102 12.93 -49.59 -21.00
N PRO A 103 13.04 -50.47 -22.01
CA PRO A 103 12.83 -50.10 -23.40
C PRO A 103 11.34 -49.95 -23.75
N ARG A 104 11.08 -48.87 -24.49
CA ARG A 104 9.77 -48.46 -25.01
C ARG A 104 9.29 -49.44 -26.11
N PRO A 105 8.06 -49.97 -26.05
CA PRO A 105 7.55 -50.85 -27.11
C PRO A 105 7.14 -50.06 -28.36
N GLU A 106 7.48 -50.61 -29.53
CA GLU A 106 7.11 -50.11 -30.84
C GLU A 106 5.59 -50.15 -31.09
N PRO A 107 5.04 -49.21 -31.90
CA PRO A 107 3.64 -49.21 -32.28
C PRO A 107 3.34 -50.28 -33.35
N ARG A 108 2.36 -51.14 -33.07
CA ARG A 108 1.81 -52.09 -34.06
C ARG A 108 0.93 -51.38 -35.10
N PRO A 109 0.96 -51.82 -36.37
CA PRO A 109 0.11 -51.25 -37.40
C PRO A 109 -1.27 -51.93 -37.46
N GLY A 110 -2.29 -51.10 -37.66
CA GLY A 110 -3.46 -51.43 -38.47
C GLY A 110 -4.63 -52.12 -37.77
N LYS A 111 -5.77 -51.42 -37.72
CA LYS A 111 -7.07 -51.97 -38.12
C LYS A 111 -7.99 -50.84 -38.56
N LYS A 112 -8.29 -50.83 -39.87
CA LYS A 112 -9.38 -50.06 -40.49
C LYS A 112 -10.70 -50.47 -39.84
N LYS A 113 -11.51 -49.50 -39.41
CA LYS A 113 -12.93 -49.71 -39.11
C LYS A 113 -13.74 -48.52 -39.61
N GLU A 114 -14.34 -48.75 -40.77
CA GLU A 114 -15.76 -48.53 -41.08
C GLU A 114 -16.35 -47.14 -40.76
N GLU A 115 -16.48 -46.34 -41.82
CA GLU A 115 -17.22 -45.09 -41.88
C GLU A 115 -18.72 -45.32 -41.68
N GLY A 116 -19.22 -45.00 -40.49
CA GLY A 116 -20.61 -44.65 -40.26
C GLY A 116 -20.76 -43.13 -40.31
N ARG A 117 -21.33 -42.61 -41.41
CA ARG A 117 -21.76 -41.21 -41.54
C ARG A 117 -22.88 -40.92 -40.54
N ILE A 118 -22.53 -40.32 -39.41
CA ILE A 118 -23.46 -39.60 -38.55
C ILE A 118 -23.11 -38.12 -38.73
N ALA A 119 -24.09 -37.31 -39.16
CA ALA A 119 -23.91 -35.87 -39.30
C ALA A 119 -23.41 -35.29 -37.97
N ALA A 120 -22.16 -34.82 -37.98
CA ALA A 120 -21.56 -34.12 -36.86
C ALA A 120 -22.37 -32.83 -36.63
N ILE A 121 -23.20 -32.85 -35.59
CA ILE A 121 -23.70 -31.63 -34.99
C ILE A 121 -22.46 -30.99 -34.37
N GLU A 122 -21.92 -29.98 -35.05
CA GLU A 122 -20.80 -29.17 -34.55
C GLU A 122 -21.15 -28.73 -33.12
N PRO A 123 -20.41 -29.18 -32.09
CA PRO A 123 -20.71 -28.79 -30.73
C PRO A 123 -20.49 -27.28 -30.65
N LYS A 124 -21.59 -26.53 -30.66
CA LYS A 124 -21.61 -25.08 -30.49
C LYS A 124 -20.77 -24.77 -29.27
N ALA A 125 -19.60 -24.18 -29.49
CA ALA A 125 -18.64 -23.90 -28.44
C ALA A 125 -19.40 -23.23 -27.27
N PRO A 126 -19.17 -23.68 -26.02
CA PRO A 126 -19.80 -23.05 -24.88
C PRO A 126 -19.55 -21.53 -24.98
N PRO A 127 -20.57 -20.70 -24.76
CA PRO A 127 -20.38 -19.26 -24.86
C PRO A 127 -19.17 -18.89 -24.00
N PRO A 128 -18.23 -18.07 -24.52
CA PRO A 128 -17.07 -17.68 -23.75
C PRO A 128 -17.58 -17.13 -22.41
N PRO A 129 -16.90 -17.46 -21.28
CA PRO A 129 -17.31 -16.98 -19.99
C PRO A 129 -17.56 -15.47 -20.09
N PRO A 130 -18.65 -14.94 -19.52
CA PRO A 130 -18.99 -13.54 -19.64
C PRO A 130 -17.76 -12.74 -19.26
N ARG A 131 -17.25 -11.93 -20.20
CA ARG A 131 -16.09 -11.08 -19.93
C ARG A 131 -16.41 -10.31 -18.65
N PRO A 132 -15.55 -10.34 -17.61
CA PRO A 132 -15.80 -9.58 -16.40
C PRO A 132 -16.08 -8.15 -16.85
N ARG A 133 -17.30 -7.67 -16.53
CA ARG A 133 -17.71 -6.31 -16.86
C ARG A 133 -16.61 -5.37 -16.38
N PRO A 134 -16.23 -4.34 -17.16
CA PRO A 134 -15.36 -3.29 -16.64
C PRO A 134 -16.00 -2.83 -15.33
N VAL A 135 -15.29 -3.03 -14.22
CA VAL A 135 -15.63 -2.38 -12.97
C VAL A 135 -15.47 -0.91 -13.29
N ASN A 136 -16.58 -0.26 -13.65
CA ASN A 136 -16.70 1.18 -13.59
C ASN A 136 -16.10 1.56 -12.25
N LEU A 137 -15.21 2.57 -12.24
CA LEU A 137 -14.81 3.19 -10.99
C LEU A 137 -16.07 3.30 -10.12
N PRO A 138 -16.08 2.79 -8.89
CA PRO A 138 -17.21 3.09 -8.05
C PRO A 138 -17.22 4.62 -7.95
N ASP A 139 -18.35 5.24 -8.27
CA ASP A 139 -18.72 6.57 -7.78
C ASP A 139 -18.68 6.63 -6.22
N ASP A 140 -18.22 5.56 -5.56
CA ASP A 140 -18.10 5.37 -4.12
C ASP A 140 -16.85 5.97 -3.49
N PHE A 141 -15.83 6.33 -4.25
CA PHE A 141 -14.62 6.95 -3.66
C PHE A 141 -14.57 8.46 -3.80
N LEU A 142 -15.09 9.01 -4.90
CA LEU A 142 -14.93 10.44 -5.19
C LEU A 142 -15.85 11.28 -4.29
N ASN A 143 -15.29 12.30 -3.64
CA ASN A 143 -15.99 13.23 -2.75
C ASN A 143 -16.77 12.55 -1.60
N LYS A 144 -16.41 11.31 -1.26
CA LYS A 144 -16.94 10.55 -0.13
C LYS A 144 -15.86 10.41 0.93
N GLU A 145 -16.27 10.36 2.19
CA GLU A 145 -15.37 9.98 3.28
C GLU A 145 -15.01 8.50 3.13
N VAL A 146 -13.71 8.23 3.14
CA VAL A 146 -13.15 6.88 3.09
C VAL A 146 -12.07 6.77 4.17
N TYR A 147 -11.66 5.56 4.47
CA TYR A 147 -10.64 5.27 5.46
C TYR A 147 -9.42 4.66 4.79
N VAL A 148 -8.24 5.02 5.30
CA VAL A 148 -6.99 4.34 4.94
C VAL A 148 -7.13 2.87 5.35
N ARG A 149 -7.06 1.95 4.39
CA ARG A 149 -7.23 0.51 4.56
C ARG A 149 -5.95 -0.17 5.05
N THR A 150 -4.82 0.27 4.52
CA THR A 150 -3.48 -0.27 4.81
C THR A 150 -2.53 0.90 4.96
N THR A 151 -1.46 0.77 5.75
CA THR A 151 -0.55 1.91 6.00
C THR A 151 -0.01 2.53 4.72
N LEU A 152 -0.03 3.85 4.66
CA LEU A 152 0.54 4.65 3.58
C LEU A 152 1.70 5.47 4.12
N HIS A 153 2.77 5.62 3.36
CA HIS A 153 3.92 6.44 3.77
C HIS A 153 4.00 7.71 2.91
N ALA A 154 3.86 8.86 3.57
CA ALA A 154 3.90 10.16 2.92
C ALA A 154 5.33 10.72 2.88
N LEU A 155 5.80 11.03 1.68
CA LEU A 155 7.06 11.73 1.44
C LEU A 155 6.75 13.19 1.05
N LYS A 156 6.78 14.11 2.04
CA LYS A 156 6.55 15.55 1.82
C LYS A 156 5.28 15.83 1.00
N HIS A 157 4.14 15.27 1.45
CA HIS A 157 2.81 15.34 0.80
C HIS A 157 2.64 14.52 -0.49
N LYS A 158 3.60 13.66 -0.84
CA LYS A 158 3.46 12.71 -1.94
C LYS A 158 3.25 11.31 -1.40
N LEU A 159 2.24 10.65 -1.94
CA LEU A 159 1.94 9.24 -1.73
C LEU A 159 2.26 8.50 -3.03
N PHE A 160 2.81 7.31 -2.93
CA PHE A 160 3.16 6.49 -4.08
C PHE A 160 2.54 5.12 -3.91
N TRP A 161 2.03 4.53 -4.99
CA TRP A 161 1.53 3.14 -4.96
C TRP A 161 2.61 2.14 -4.51
N GLN A 162 3.88 2.43 -4.79
CA GLN A 162 5.03 1.60 -4.37
C GLN A 162 5.28 1.65 -2.85
N ASN A 163 4.68 2.63 -2.17
CA ASN A 163 4.66 2.80 -0.72
C ASN A 163 6.05 2.71 -0.04
N PHE A 164 6.91 3.70 -0.29
CA PHE A 164 8.24 3.75 0.31
C PHE A 164 8.18 3.90 1.84
N LEU A 165 8.76 2.96 2.60
CA LEU A 165 8.68 2.95 4.06
C LEU A 165 9.43 4.10 4.76
N SER A 166 10.21 4.90 4.03
CA SER A 166 10.94 6.06 4.56
C SER A 166 10.07 7.31 4.79
N GLY A 167 8.79 7.29 4.41
CA GLY A 167 7.86 8.40 4.62
C GLY A 167 7.24 8.42 6.02
N THR A 168 6.46 9.47 6.31
CA THR A 168 5.62 9.54 7.51
C THR A 168 4.47 8.54 7.37
N PRO A 169 4.31 7.58 8.29
CA PRO A 169 3.25 6.59 8.20
C PRO A 169 1.88 7.22 8.48
N ILE A 170 0.90 6.82 7.69
CA ILE A 170 -0.53 7.12 7.83
C ILE A 170 -1.20 5.77 8.06
N VAL A 171 -1.63 5.55 9.30
CA VAL A 171 -2.08 4.25 9.78
C VAL A 171 -3.49 3.89 9.28
N PRO A 172 -3.87 2.60 9.28
CA PRO A 172 -5.21 2.17 8.92
C PRO A 172 -6.26 2.81 9.84
N GLY A 173 -7.43 3.13 9.29
CA GLY A 173 -8.52 3.80 9.99
C GLY A 173 -8.42 5.33 9.96
N THR A 174 -7.34 5.90 9.46
CA THR A 174 -7.25 7.35 9.27
C THR A 174 -8.29 7.81 8.23
N PRO A 175 -9.17 8.78 8.54
CA PRO A 175 -10.15 9.29 7.59
C PRO A 175 -9.48 10.08 6.47
N ALA A 176 -10.04 9.95 5.27
CA ALA A 176 -9.54 10.54 4.04
C ALA A 176 -10.69 10.92 3.10
N THR A 177 -10.43 11.85 2.18
CA THR A 177 -11.36 12.20 1.11
C THR A 177 -10.61 12.25 -0.21
N ILE A 178 -11.09 11.52 -1.22
CA ILE A 178 -10.50 11.53 -2.56
C ILE A 178 -11.27 12.55 -3.40
N THR A 179 -10.62 13.65 -3.78
CA THR A 179 -11.28 14.80 -4.44
C THR A 179 -11.07 14.83 -5.95
N VAL A 180 -9.95 14.26 -6.43
CA VAL A 180 -9.61 14.25 -7.85
C VAL A 180 -9.00 12.89 -8.19
N VAL A 181 -9.43 12.31 -9.30
CA VAL A 181 -8.79 11.14 -9.92
C VAL A 181 -8.58 11.44 -11.41
N LYS A 182 -7.33 11.63 -11.84
CA LYS A 182 -7.00 11.96 -13.23
C LYS A 182 -5.58 11.51 -13.57
N GLY A 183 -5.38 10.98 -14.78
CA GLY A 183 -4.07 10.87 -15.43
C GLY A 183 -2.97 10.24 -14.56
N GLY A 184 -3.16 8.99 -14.15
CA GLY A 184 -2.14 8.27 -13.37
C GLY A 184 -1.96 8.79 -11.93
N GLY A 185 -2.89 9.58 -11.40
CA GLY A 185 -2.86 10.01 -10.01
C GLY A 185 -4.22 10.36 -9.41
N ALA A 186 -4.20 10.63 -8.10
CA ALA A 186 -5.31 11.16 -7.34
C ALA A 186 -4.87 12.24 -6.36
N VAL A 187 -5.79 13.09 -5.93
CA VAL A 187 -5.61 13.98 -4.78
C VAL A 187 -6.43 13.43 -3.63
N VAL A 188 -5.76 13.19 -2.51
CA VAL A 188 -6.34 12.62 -1.30
C VAL A 188 -6.09 13.58 -0.15
N THR A 189 -7.15 14.08 0.49
CA THR A 189 -7.06 14.89 1.70
C THR A 189 -7.09 13.97 2.91
N ILE A 190 -6.06 14.04 3.76
CA ILE A 190 -5.94 13.22 4.98
C ILE A 190 -5.68 14.18 6.13
N ASN A 191 -6.50 14.14 7.19
CA ASN A 191 -6.41 15.09 8.31
C ASN A 191 -6.37 16.57 7.88
N GLY A 192 -7.15 16.93 6.84
CA GLY A 192 -7.19 18.28 6.28
C GLY A 192 -6.00 18.67 5.40
N VAL A 193 -5.00 17.79 5.22
CA VAL A 193 -3.82 18.04 4.39
C VAL A 193 -3.99 17.35 3.04
N PRO A 194 -3.85 18.06 1.90
CA PRO A 194 -3.91 17.44 0.59
C PRO A 194 -2.60 16.70 0.26
N HIS A 195 -2.74 15.46 -0.20
CA HIS A 195 -1.65 14.61 -0.68
C HIS A 195 -1.85 14.26 -2.15
N LYS A 196 -0.76 14.28 -2.92
CA LYS A 196 -0.75 13.78 -4.30
C LYS A 196 -0.42 12.29 -4.29
N PHE A 197 -1.36 11.44 -4.69
CA PHE A 197 -1.17 10.00 -4.81
C PHE A 197 -0.84 9.63 -6.25
N ALA A 198 0.40 9.21 -6.49
CA ALA A 198 0.89 8.84 -7.81
C ALA A 198 0.80 7.31 -8.04
N PHE A 199 0.13 6.93 -9.11
CA PHE A 199 0.09 5.57 -9.66
C PHE A 199 0.59 5.47 -11.11
N SER A 200 1.08 6.56 -11.69
CA SER A 200 1.83 6.58 -12.95
C SER A 200 3.23 5.97 -12.76
N GLY A 201 3.66 5.15 -13.71
CA GLY A 201 4.97 4.47 -13.65
C GLY A 201 4.93 2.97 -13.97
N HIS A 202 3.76 2.42 -14.28
CA HIS A 202 3.62 1.05 -14.79
C HIS A 202 3.37 1.08 -16.30
N LYS A 203 3.99 0.17 -17.07
CA LYS A 203 3.85 0.10 -18.54
C LYS A 203 2.40 -0.10 -19.01
N ALA A 204 1.55 -0.63 -18.14
CA ALA A 204 0.11 -0.69 -18.30
C ALA A 204 -0.52 0.21 -17.25
N GLU A 205 -1.32 1.20 -17.63
CA GLU A 205 -2.00 2.08 -16.67
C GLU A 205 -2.90 1.24 -15.76
N PRO A 206 -2.60 1.14 -14.45
CA PRO A 206 -3.47 0.43 -13.54
C PRO A 206 -4.81 1.16 -13.49
N ARG A 207 -5.92 0.41 -13.55
CA ARG A 207 -7.26 0.99 -13.40
C ARG A 207 -7.30 1.75 -12.06
N PRO A 208 -7.57 3.07 -12.05
CA PRO A 208 -7.43 3.88 -10.84
C PRO A 208 -8.23 3.34 -9.63
N ALA A 209 -9.45 2.85 -9.85
CA ALA A 209 -10.25 2.24 -8.79
C ALA A 209 -9.61 0.98 -8.19
N ALA A 210 -9.10 0.08 -9.03
CA ALA A 210 -8.41 -1.12 -8.57
C ALA A 210 -7.18 -0.75 -7.73
N MET A 211 -6.44 0.30 -8.13
CA MET A 211 -5.31 0.81 -7.36
C MET A 211 -5.75 1.39 -6.01
N LEU A 212 -6.70 2.34 -6.02
CA LEU A 212 -7.16 3.02 -4.81
C LEU A 212 -7.77 2.05 -3.79
N SER A 213 -8.52 1.05 -4.23
CA SER A 213 -9.17 0.05 -3.36
C SER A 213 -8.21 -0.80 -2.49
N LYS A 214 -6.92 -0.82 -2.85
CA LYS A 214 -5.88 -1.49 -2.05
C LYS A 214 -5.53 -0.68 -0.80
N PHE A 215 -5.59 0.63 -0.92
CA PHE A 215 -5.15 1.58 0.11
C PHE A 215 -6.30 2.26 0.85
N PHE A 216 -7.50 2.30 0.25
CA PHE A 216 -8.67 2.97 0.79
C PHE A 216 -9.88 2.05 0.83
N SER A 217 -10.75 2.27 1.81
CA SER A 217 -11.96 1.50 2.05
C SER A 217 -13.08 2.42 2.54
N PRO A 218 -14.35 2.23 2.11
CA PRO A 218 -15.48 2.95 2.69
C PRO A 218 -15.75 2.55 4.15
N ALA A 219 -15.36 1.33 4.54
CA ALA A 219 -15.46 0.86 5.92
C ALA A 219 -14.15 1.11 6.68
N ASP A 220 -14.28 1.56 7.93
CA ASP A 220 -13.16 1.77 8.85
C ASP A 220 -12.51 0.42 9.22
N PRO A 221 -11.26 0.16 8.78
CA PRO A 221 -10.59 -1.09 9.10
C PRO A 221 -10.28 -1.23 10.58
N ALA A 222 -10.25 -0.15 11.38
CA ALA A 222 -10.09 -0.25 12.83
C ALA A 222 -11.25 -0.98 13.53
N LYS A 223 -12.41 -1.08 12.86
CA LYS A 223 -13.58 -1.81 13.35
C LYS A 223 -13.64 -3.26 12.88
N VAL A 224 -12.86 -3.63 11.87
CA VAL A 224 -12.90 -4.94 11.21
C VAL A 224 -11.67 -5.77 11.50
N LEU A 225 -10.51 -5.13 11.65
CA LEU A 225 -9.27 -5.82 11.94
C LEU A 225 -9.22 -6.25 13.41
N PRO A 226 -8.67 -7.44 13.69
CA PRO A 226 -8.41 -7.86 15.06
C PRO A 226 -7.52 -6.83 15.80
N PRO A 227 -7.76 -6.56 17.09
CA PRO A 227 -6.96 -5.60 17.86
C PRO A 227 -5.46 -5.87 17.82
N GLU A 228 -5.05 -7.13 17.75
CA GLU A 228 -3.65 -7.54 17.62
C GLU A 228 -3.01 -7.09 16.30
N ASP A 229 -3.76 -7.14 15.19
CA ASP A 229 -3.27 -6.70 13.88
C ASP A 229 -3.17 -5.17 13.83
N LEU A 230 -4.09 -4.45 14.49
CA LEU A 230 -4.02 -2.99 14.62
C LEU A 230 -2.87 -2.53 15.51
N ARG A 231 -2.55 -3.28 16.57
CA ARG A 231 -1.38 -3.00 17.40
C ARG A 231 -0.08 -3.13 16.61
N ALA A 232 -0.03 -4.04 15.64
CA ALA A 232 1.14 -4.21 14.78
C ALA A 232 1.48 -2.93 14.00
N ALA A 233 0.50 -2.06 13.69
CA ALA A 233 0.74 -0.76 13.06
C ALA A 233 1.63 0.20 13.88
N ARG A 234 1.83 -0.10 15.18
CA ARG A 234 2.66 0.68 16.10
C ARG A 234 4.04 0.07 16.32
N GLU A 235 4.27 -1.14 15.82
CA GLU A 235 5.58 -1.78 15.92
C GLU A 235 6.58 -1.09 14.98
N PRO A 236 7.87 -1.05 15.33
CA PRO A 236 8.88 -0.47 14.46
C PRO A 236 9.12 -1.35 13.23
N GLU A 237 9.02 -2.68 13.38
CA GLU A 237 9.30 -3.65 12.33
C GLU A 237 8.47 -4.93 12.45
N ALA A 238 8.32 -5.63 11.32
CA ALA A 238 7.65 -6.93 11.29
C ALA A 238 8.47 -7.97 12.05
N ARG A 239 7.78 -8.84 12.79
CA ARG A 239 8.40 -9.93 13.58
C ARG A 239 7.82 -11.27 13.17
N SER A 240 8.57 -12.33 13.45
CA SER A 240 8.10 -13.71 13.26
C SER A 240 6.76 -13.93 13.97
N GLY A 241 5.85 -14.64 13.30
CA GLY A 241 4.52 -14.94 13.80
C GLY A 241 3.43 -13.91 13.45
N MET A 242 3.79 -12.70 12.97
CA MET A 242 2.78 -11.70 12.53
C MET A 242 1.93 -12.23 11.38
N SER A 243 0.63 -11.91 11.38
CA SER A 243 -0.27 -12.28 10.28
C SER A 243 0.01 -11.44 9.03
N LYS A 244 -0.43 -11.91 7.85
CA LYS A 244 -0.43 -11.08 6.62
C LYS A 244 -1.20 -9.76 6.81
N ALA A 245 -2.28 -9.77 7.60
CA ALA A 245 -3.06 -8.56 7.89
C ALA A 245 -2.30 -7.58 8.80
N ALA A 246 -1.62 -8.06 9.83
CA ALA A 246 -0.72 -7.26 10.67
C ALA A 246 0.39 -6.61 9.84
N VAL A 247 0.99 -7.33 8.89
CA VAL A 247 2.04 -6.76 8.02
C VAL A 247 1.48 -5.68 7.09
N LEU A 248 0.27 -5.84 6.55
CA LEU A 248 -0.41 -4.77 5.79
C LEU A 248 -0.79 -3.56 6.67
N ALA A 249 -1.16 -3.81 7.92
CA ALA A 249 -1.44 -2.75 8.90
C ALA A 249 -0.16 -2.03 9.36
N LEU A 250 0.99 -2.69 9.31
CA LEU A 250 2.29 -2.10 9.63
C LEU A 250 2.89 -1.36 8.44
N TYR A 251 3.17 -2.07 7.34
CA TYR A 251 3.92 -1.52 6.21
C TYR A 251 3.05 -1.07 5.04
N GLY A 252 1.80 -1.49 4.98
CA GLY A 252 0.94 -1.26 3.83
C GLY A 252 1.09 -2.29 2.73
N VAL A 253 0.61 -1.93 1.53
CA VAL A 253 0.72 -2.77 0.33
C VAL A 253 2.20 -2.87 -0.10
N PRO A 254 2.72 -4.09 -0.35
CA PRO A 254 4.08 -4.26 -0.83
C PRO A 254 4.24 -3.74 -2.26
N TYR A 255 5.47 -3.39 -2.63
CA TYR A 255 5.81 -2.99 -4.00
C TYR A 255 5.73 -4.17 -4.97
N ALA A 256 6.15 -5.34 -4.53
CA ALA A 256 6.18 -6.56 -5.33
C ALA A 256 5.92 -7.82 -4.48
N VAL A 257 5.54 -8.91 -5.14
CA VAL A 257 5.22 -10.19 -4.49
C VAL A 257 5.76 -11.41 -5.26
N GLY A 258 5.87 -12.54 -4.57
CA GLY A 258 6.31 -13.81 -5.12
C GLY A 258 7.82 -13.91 -5.37
N ALA A 259 8.28 -15.09 -5.77
CA ALA A 259 9.71 -15.38 -6.01
C ALA A 259 10.33 -14.59 -7.17
N ASN A 260 9.48 -14.08 -8.06
CA ASN A 260 9.87 -13.29 -9.24
C ASN A 260 9.70 -11.78 -9.02
N GLU A 261 9.36 -11.33 -7.80
CA GLU A 261 9.08 -9.94 -7.47
C GLU A 261 8.10 -9.27 -8.46
N ASN A 262 6.96 -9.94 -8.68
CA ASN A 262 5.89 -9.44 -9.53
C ASN A 262 5.35 -8.11 -8.95
N PRO A 263 5.42 -6.99 -9.69
CA PRO A 263 4.91 -5.72 -9.20
C PRO A 263 3.42 -5.76 -8.85
N THR A 264 3.05 -5.17 -7.72
CA THR A 264 1.67 -5.22 -7.22
C THR A 264 0.73 -4.22 -7.88
N GLY A 265 1.23 -3.39 -8.80
CA GLY A 265 0.45 -2.31 -9.43
C GLY A 265 -0.83 -2.82 -10.10
N MET A 266 -0.79 -4.01 -10.70
CA MET A 266 -1.94 -4.61 -11.40
C MET A 266 -2.70 -5.66 -10.57
N LEU A 267 -2.16 -6.06 -9.42
CA LEU A 267 -2.76 -7.09 -8.57
C LEU A 267 -3.76 -6.49 -7.58
N THR A 268 -4.89 -7.15 -7.37
CA THR A 268 -5.83 -6.86 -6.28
C THR A 268 -5.24 -7.20 -4.92
N LEU A 269 -5.82 -6.67 -3.84
CA LEU A 269 -5.34 -6.97 -2.49
C LEU A 269 -5.46 -8.47 -2.16
N ASP A 270 -6.50 -9.16 -2.65
CA ASP A 270 -6.68 -10.59 -2.41
C ASP A 270 -5.67 -11.44 -3.18
N GLU A 271 -5.27 -11.03 -4.38
CA GLU A 271 -4.17 -11.68 -5.11
C GLU A 271 -2.83 -11.50 -4.39
N ILE A 272 -2.54 -10.30 -3.90
CA ILE A 272 -1.35 -10.02 -3.09
C ILE A 272 -1.32 -10.91 -1.83
N ARG A 273 -2.47 -11.11 -1.18
CA ARG A 273 -2.59 -11.92 0.05
C ARG A 273 -2.33 -13.42 -0.15
N LYS A 274 -2.49 -13.93 -1.37
CA LYS A 274 -2.20 -15.34 -1.70
C LYS A 274 -0.70 -15.62 -1.75
N GLU A 275 0.11 -14.62 -2.07
CA GLU A 275 1.56 -14.77 -2.19
C GLU A 275 2.25 -14.88 -0.83
N ASP A 276 3.28 -15.72 -0.74
CA ASP A 276 4.02 -15.99 0.50
C ASP A 276 5.34 -15.21 0.63
N ARG A 277 5.64 -14.35 -0.35
CA ARG A 277 6.78 -13.44 -0.28
C ARG A 277 6.38 -12.06 -0.72
N TRP A 278 6.58 -11.08 0.14
CA TRP A 278 6.29 -9.67 -0.13
C TRP A 278 7.56 -8.85 -0.06
N VAL A 279 7.71 -7.91 -0.99
CA VAL A 279 8.88 -7.04 -1.09
C VAL A 279 8.46 -5.59 -1.01
N TYR A 280 9.06 -4.87 -0.08
CA TYR A 280 8.85 -3.46 0.21
C TYR A 280 10.08 -2.64 -0.19
N LEU A 281 9.86 -1.39 -0.57
CA LEU A 281 10.94 -0.42 -0.79
C LEU A 281 11.11 0.39 0.50
N VAL A 282 12.21 0.19 1.23
CA VAL A 282 12.53 1.05 2.38
C VAL A 282 12.93 2.42 1.87
N THR A 283 13.83 2.41 0.89
CA THR A 283 14.28 3.58 0.13
C THR A 283 14.37 3.22 -1.35
N LYS A 284 14.83 4.15 -2.20
CA LYS A 284 15.18 3.81 -3.59
C LYS A 284 16.34 2.82 -3.71
N LYS A 285 17.15 2.67 -2.66
CA LYS A 285 18.37 1.86 -2.67
C LYS A 285 18.27 0.60 -1.81
N GLU A 286 17.21 0.43 -1.05
CA GLU A 286 17.06 -0.64 -0.04
C GLU A 286 15.67 -1.28 -0.13
N LYS A 287 15.65 -2.61 -0.05
CA LYS A 287 14.46 -3.46 -0.04
C LYS A 287 14.34 -4.19 1.30
N LEU A 288 13.10 -4.47 1.65
CA LEU A 288 12.73 -5.34 2.77
C LEU A 288 11.85 -6.47 2.22
N ALA A 289 12.30 -7.71 2.35
CA ALA A 289 11.52 -8.90 2.00
C ALA A 289 10.92 -9.51 3.26
N VAL A 290 9.62 -9.81 3.23
CA VAL A 290 8.88 -10.52 4.26
C VAL A 290 8.40 -11.83 3.66
N VAL A 291 8.80 -12.95 4.26
CA VAL A 291 8.40 -14.30 3.85
C VAL A 291 7.39 -14.83 4.85
N PHE A 292 6.36 -15.50 4.34
CA PHE A 292 5.29 -16.09 5.10
C PHE A 292 5.34 -17.62 5.02
N GLY A 293 5.15 -18.28 6.16
CA GLY A 293 4.87 -19.72 6.26
C GLY A 293 3.55 -19.89 7.02
N ASN A 294 2.64 -20.70 6.49
CA ASN A 294 1.31 -20.93 7.08
C ASN A 294 0.55 -19.61 7.36
N GLY A 295 0.65 -18.63 6.45
CA GLY A 295 -0.02 -17.33 6.56
C GLY A 295 0.56 -16.36 7.59
N ARG A 296 1.69 -16.70 8.24
CA ARG A 296 2.39 -15.87 9.23
C ARG A 296 3.82 -15.59 8.82
N VAL A 297 4.38 -14.48 9.26
CA VAL A 297 5.78 -14.11 9.00
C VAL A 297 6.69 -15.21 9.53
N SER A 298 7.48 -15.82 8.65
CA SER A 298 8.52 -16.77 9.00
C SER A 298 9.91 -16.13 8.95
N GLN A 299 10.10 -15.14 8.07
CA GLN A 299 11.39 -14.49 7.88
C GLN A 299 11.25 -13.04 7.42
N VAL A 300 12.18 -12.20 7.85
CA VAL A 300 12.31 -10.81 7.41
C VAL A 300 13.76 -10.58 6.99
N GLN A 301 13.99 -10.03 5.80
CA GLN A 301 15.32 -9.80 5.26
C GLN A 301 15.43 -8.38 4.68
N ARG A 302 16.47 -7.65 5.05
CA ARG A 302 16.82 -6.37 4.43
C ARG A 302 17.98 -6.56 3.46
N GLY A 303 17.96 -5.85 2.35
CA GLY A 303 19.03 -5.92 1.35
C GLY A 303 19.06 -4.73 0.40
N PRO A 304 20.12 -4.60 -0.40
CA PRO A 304 20.19 -3.58 -1.43
C PRO A 304 19.11 -3.80 -2.50
N SER A 305 18.59 -2.70 -3.05
CA SER A 305 17.60 -2.71 -4.13
C SER A 305 18.11 -3.32 -5.44
N LYS A 306 19.43 -3.22 -5.67
CA LYS A 306 20.17 -3.83 -6.77
C LYS A 306 20.77 -5.13 -6.26
N GLY A 307 20.16 -6.24 -6.66
CA GLY A 307 20.47 -7.58 -6.17
C GLY A 307 19.17 -8.34 -5.99
N ARG A 308 19.11 -9.58 -6.47
CA ARG A 308 18.04 -10.49 -6.07
C ARG A 308 18.28 -10.73 -4.58
N VAL A 309 17.29 -10.44 -3.74
CA VAL A 309 17.35 -10.90 -2.35
C VAL A 309 17.29 -12.42 -2.44
N GLU A 310 18.44 -13.08 -2.29
CA GLU A 310 18.55 -14.53 -2.44
C GLU A 310 17.58 -15.21 -1.48
N ALA A 311 16.79 -16.14 -2.02
CA ALA A 311 16.02 -17.02 -1.16
C ALA A 311 17.03 -17.90 -0.41
N PRO A 312 16.87 -18.09 0.91
CA PRO A 312 17.66 -19.08 1.63
C PRO A 312 17.38 -20.49 1.09
#